data_AF-A0A3L8PQV3-F1
#
_entry.id   AF-A0A3L8PQV3-F1
#
_cell.length_a   1.000
_cell.length_b   1.000
_cell.length_c   1.000
_cell.angle_alpha   90.00
_cell.angle_beta   90.00
_cell.angle_gamma   90.00
#
_symmetry.space_group_name_H-M   'P 1'
#
loop_
_entity.id
_entity.type
_entity.pdbx_description
1 polymer ?
#
loop_
_entity_poly.entity_id
_entity_poly.type
_entity_poly.pdbx_seq_one_letter_code
_entity_poly.pdbx_strand_id
1 'polypeptide(L)'
;MIPYRLTPADQNRLKNFFNYQNTEQSTPCLPSHKRPPSTPYLDNLPDIHSYNRGRNNILDVVRITASNIKNCREMTEVWRLLDNIKSVKLKQGDSIAPSPFNVGLTRCLTIDPTHSRVTVFANATKVLAFIQKLRIKPDLITCLNFLSVCAECAEYDDAEALLFEKDDQSSLMQQWGLTPNITICNAYLTVCGKTGRFNKAVTFVGKQMPALGIKVNFVTYSLLAIVDINRFGGLIKKWIEEGVLLQHLGLHGTELNLHAKNIFNMCDSKGTELAVPFEFAKALFDYHRNEKKNDIQSIITGYHSGQKLRIKFSQLLKEELKVDVTIDPSNPGVIILSRS
;
A
#
# COMPACT_ATOMS: atom_id res chain seq x y z
N MET A 1 19.88 -32.03 1.86
CA MET A 1 18.55 -31.99 2.50
C MET A 1 18.71 -31.59 3.96
N ILE A 2 18.48 -30.32 4.31
CA ILE A 2 18.03 -29.90 5.65
C ILE A 2 17.08 -28.71 5.41
N PRO A 3 15.84 -28.70 5.94
CA PRO A 3 14.88 -27.61 5.76
C PRO A 3 15.31 -26.39 6.58
N TYR A 4 15.08 -25.19 6.04
CA TYR A 4 15.32 -23.89 6.67
C TYR A 4 14.84 -23.87 8.14
N ARG A 5 15.79 -23.74 9.08
CA ARG A 5 15.53 -23.30 10.46
C ARG A 5 15.56 -21.78 10.45
N LEU A 6 14.50 -21.18 10.99
CA LEU A 6 14.42 -19.75 11.33
C LEU A 6 15.66 -19.33 12.14
N THR A 7 16.19 -18.12 11.90
CA THR A 7 17.34 -17.60 12.65
C THR A 7 16.98 -17.40 14.13
N PRO A 8 17.93 -17.34 15.08
CA PRO A 8 17.63 -17.06 16.49
C PRO A 8 16.88 -15.73 16.71
N ALA A 9 17.10 -14.73 15.85
CA ALA A 9 16.39 -13.46 15.87
C ALA A 9 14.94 -13.60 15.35
N ASP A 10 14.72 -14.35 14.26
CA ASP A 10 13.39 -14.65 13.74
C ASP A 10 12.61 -15.56 14.69
N GLN A 11 13.30 -16.53 15.31
CA GLN A 11 12.75 -17.38 16.37
C GLN A 11 12.41 -16.56 17.61
N ASN A 12 13.19 -15.54 17.98
CA ASN A 12 12.88 -14.68 19.12
C ASN A 12 11.73 -13.71 18.82
N ARG A 13 11.67 -13.12 17.62
CA ARG A 13 10.53 -12.29 17.17
C ARG A 13 9.24 -13.14 17.12
N LEU A 14 9.30 -14.36 16.59
CA LEU A 14 8.17 -15.29 16.58
C LEU A 14 7.83 -15.84 17.98
N LYS A 15 8.81 -16.22 18.82
CA LYS A 15 8.58 -16.70 20.20
C LYS A 15 7.95 -15.62 21.08
N ASN A 16 8.42 -14.38 21.01
CA ASN A 16 7.84 -13.29 21.79
C ASN A 16 6.42 -12.96 21.31
N PHE A 17 6.15 -13.14 20.02
CA PHE A 17 4.82 -12.99 19.43
C PHE A 17 3.84 -14.11 19.86
N PHE A 18 4.30 -15.37 19.98
CA PHE A 18 3.48 -16.50 20.45
C PHE A 18 3.30 -16.55 21.97
N ASN A 19 4.28 -16.06 22.74
CA ASN A 19 4.21 -16.09 24.22
C ASN A 19 3.19 -15.10 24.80
N TYR A 20 2.77 -14.06 24.06
CA TYR A 20 1.67 -13.18 24.46
C TYR A 20 0.27 -13.80 24.25
N GLN A 21 0.16 -14.97 23.59
CA GLN A 21 -1.12 -15.65 23.37
C GLN A 21 -1.35 -16.86 24.30
N ASN A 22 -0.45 -17.15 25.24
CA ASN A 22 -0.54 -18.32 26.13
C ASN A 22 -0.77 -17.99 27.62
N THR A 23 -1.16 -16.77 27.95
CA THR A 23 -1.76 -16.48 29.27
C THR A 23 -3.28 -16.36 29.11
N GLU A 24 -3.94 -17.49 28.84
CA GLU A 24 -5.30 -17.68 29.31
C GLU A 24 -5.22 -17.81 30.83
N GLN A 25 -5.58 -16.74 31.55
CA GLN A 25 -6.15 -16.89 32.88
C GLN A 25 -7.65 -16.68 32.79
N SER A 26 -8.35 -17.68 33.30
CA SER A 26 -9.78 -17.92 33.31
C SER A 26 -10.60 -16.91 34.12
N THR A 27 -11.75 -16.50 33.54
CA THR A 27 -13.09 -16.20 34.12
C THR A 27 -13.28 -14.90 34.94
N PRO A 28 -14.49 -14.26 34.97
CA PRO A 28 -15.83 -14.88 34.95
C PRO A 28 -16.89 -14.34 33.96
N CYS A 29 -17.89 -15.18 33.71
CA CYS A 29 -19.16 -14.89 33.04
C CYS A 29 -19.87 -13.65 33.61
N LEU A 30 -20.50 -12.85 32.73
CA LEU A 30 -21.67 -11.97 33.01
C LEU A 30 -22.14 -11.28 31.69
N PRO A 31 -23.36 -10.72 31.63
CA PRO A 31 -24.63 -11.36 31.27
C PRO A 31 -25.00 -11.21 29.78
N SER A 32 -26.00 -11.98 29.37
CA SER A 32 -26.58 -12.03 28.02
C SER A 32 -27.07 -10.66 27.52
N HIS A 33 -26.27 -9.99 26.68
CA HIS A 33 -26.77 -8.93 25.82
C HIS A 33 -27.20 -9.53 24.48
N LYS A 34 -28.46 -9.26 24.11
CA LYS A 34 -29.17 -9.79 22.94
C LYS A 34 -28.29 -9.68 21.68
N ARG A 35 -28.01 -10.82 21.04
CA ARG A 35 -27.34 -10.90 19.73
C ARG A 35 -28.12 -10.06 18.72
N PRO A 36 -27.45 -9.21 17.91
CA PRO A 36 -28.07 -8.64 16.70
C PRO A 36 -28.42 -9.77 15.71
N PRO A 37 -29.32 -9.52 14.73
CA PRO A 37 -29.83 -10.55 13.83
C PRO A 37 -28.69 -11.23 13.07
N SER A 38 -28.73 -12.56 13.01
CA SER A 38 -27.73 -13.43 12.40
C SER A 38 -27.42 -13.00 10.96
N THR A 39 -26.29 -12.34 10.75
CA THR A 39 -25.62 -12.33 9.46
C THR A 39 -25.36 -13.77 9.03
N PRO A 40 -25.55 -14.14 7.75
CA PRO A 40 -25.26 -15.48 7.29
C PRO A 40 -23.80 -15.81 7.64
N TYR A 41 -23.60 -16.93 8.36
CA TYR A 41 -22.28 -17.41 8.74
C TYR A 41 -21.45 -17.61 7.48
N LEU A 42 -20.46 -16.73 7.26
CA LEU A 42 -19.56 -16.83 6.11
C LEU A 42 -18.77 -18.12 6.26
N ASP A 43 -18.90 -19.08 5.36
CA ASP A 43 -18.14 -20.34 5.43
C ASP A 43 -17.68 -20.79 4.05
N ASN A 44 -16.52 -21.43 3.99
CA ASN A 44 -15.94 -21.97 2.76
C ASN A 44 -15.75 -23.49 2.81
N LEU A 45 -16.05 -24.15 3.94
CA LEU A 45 -15.98 -25.61 4.05
C LEU A 45 -16.89 -26.34 3.06
N PRO A 46 -18.15 -25.92 2.79
CA PRO A 46 -19.00 -26.60 1.81
C PRO A 46 -18.36 -26.67 0.42
N ASP A 47 -17.73 -25.59 -0.03
CA ASP A 47 -17.04 -25.52 -1.33
C ASP A 47 -15.77 -26.36 -1.35
N ILE A 48 -14.98 -26.33 -0.26
CA ILE A 48 -13.80 -27.19 -0.09
C ILE A 48 -14.22 -28.67 -0.14
N HIS A 49 -15.30 -29.04 0.54
CA HIS A 49 -15.83 -30.40 0.50
C HIS A 49 -16.35 -30.78 -0.90
N SER A 50 -16.97 -29.84 -1.61
CA SER A 50 -17.41 -30.06 -2.99
C SER A 50 -16.23 -30.32 -3.93
N TYR A 51 -15.17 -29.50 -3.84
CA TYR A 51 -13.92 -29.70 -4.57
C TYR A 51 -13.27 -31.06 -4.25
N ASN A 52 -13.16 -31.39 -2.96
CA ASN A 52 -12.58 -32.66 -2.49
C ASN A 52 -13.35 -33.89 -3.00
N ARG A 53 -14.66 -33.75 -3.26
CA ARG A 53 -15.51 -34.81 -3.86
C ARG A 53 -15.50 -34.81 -5.40
N GLY A 54 -14.73 -33.95 -6.04
CA GLY A 54 -14.67 -33.87 -7.51
C GLY A 54 -15.78 -33.05 -8.17
N ARG A 55 -16.62 -32.35 -7.41
CA ARG A 55 -17.79 -31.63 -7.94
C ARG A 55 -17.48 -30.19 -8.37
N ASN A 56 -16.46 -29.58 -7.77
CA ASN A 56 -16.01 -28.22 -8.08
C ASN A 56 -14.52 -28.20 -8.41
N ASN A 57 -14.04 -27.10 -8.99
CA ASN A 57 -12.62 -26.87 -9.25
C ASN A 57 -11.96 -26.03 -8.13
N ILE A 58 -10.63 -25.98 -8.12
CA ILE A 58 -9.89 -25.24 -7.08
C ILE A 58 -10.09 -23.72 -7.18
N LEU A 59 -10.39 -23.19 -8.37
CA LEU A 59 -10.64 -21.76 -8.58
C LEU A 59 -11.93 -21.32 -7.88
N ASP A 60 -12.96 -22.17 -7.81
CA ASP A 60 -14.20 -21.88 -7.09
C ASP A 60 -13.91 -21.72 -5.59
N VAL A 61 -13.14 -22.63 -5.01
CA VAL A 61 -12.72 -22.57 -3.59
C VAL A 61 -11.97 -21.27 -3.31
N VAL A 62 -11.02 -20.93 -4.17
CA VAL A 62 -10.22 -19.70 -4.07
C VAL A 62 -11.11 -18.46 -4.17
N ARG A 63 -11.97 -18.38 -5.19
CA ARG A 63 -12.84 -17.23 -5.45
C ARG A 63 -13.84 -17.01 -4.32
N ILE A 64 -14.48 -18.07 -3.85
CA ILE A 64 -15.47 -18.00 -2.77
C ILE A 64 -14.79 -17.63 -1.46
N THR A 65 -13.64 -18.24 -1.14
CA THR A 65 -12.89 -17.89 0.07
C THR A 65 -12.48 -16.41 0.06
N ALA A 66 -11.92 -15.92 -1.05
CA ALA A 66 -11.57 -14.51 -1.19
C ALA A 66 -12.80 -13.59 -1.07
N SER A 67 -13.93 -13.98 -1.66
CA SER A 67 -15.21 -13.25 -1.56
C SER A 67 -15.73 -13.19 -0.12
N ASN A 68 -15.67 -14.30 0.61
CA ASN A 68 -16.10 -14.35 2.00
C ASN A 68 -15.20 -13.47 2.88
N ILE A 69 -13.88 -13.54 2.70
CA ILE A 69 -12.92 -12.70 3.44
C ILE A 69 -13.20 -11.19 3.25
N LYS A 70 -13.60 -10.76 2.04
CA LYS A 70 -13.96 -9.35 1.78
C LYS A 70 -15.11 -8.87 2.66
N ASN A 71 -16.03 -9.76 3.02
CA ASN A 71 -17.22 -9.47 3.80
C ASN A 71 -17.05 -9.73 5.30
N CYS A 72 -15.88 -10.23 5.73
CA CYS A 72 -15.60 -10.44 7.15
C CYS A 72 -15.64 -9.12 7.92
N ARG A 73 -16.21 -9.15 9.12
CA ARG A 73 -16.27 -8.00 10.03
C ARG A 73 -15.18 -8.03 11.09
N GLU A 74 -14.62 -9.20 11.33
CA GLU A 74 -13.59 -9.45 12.35
C GLU A 74 -12.42 -10.25 11.75
N MET A 75 -11.20 -10.01 12.25
CA MET A 75 -10.02 -10.76 11.80
C MET A 75 -10.07 -12.24 12.19
N THR A 76 -10.83 -12.58 13.24
CA THR A 76 -11.09 -13.97 13.62
C THR A 76 -11.82 -14.75 12.54
N GLU A 77 -12.76 -14.12 11.82
CA GLU A 77 -13.45 -14.72 10.67
C GLU A 77 -12.49 -14.94 9.51
N VAL A 78 -11.63 -13.96 9.22
CA VAL A 78 -10.59 -14.07 8.19
C VAL A 78 -9.67 -15.25 8.47
N TRP A 79 -9.13 -15.35 9.68
CA TRP A 79 -8.25 -16.45 10.05
C TRP A 79 -8.92 -17.81 9.95
N ARG A 80 -10.19 -17.93 10.36
CA ARG A 80 -10.93 -19.18 10.24
C ARG A 80 -11.08 -19.60 8.78
N LEU A 81 -11.47 -18.67 7.90
CA LEU A 81 -11.62 -18.94 6.46
C LEU A 81 -10.28 -19.33 5.80
N LEU A 82 -9.18 -18.69 6.18
CA LEU A 82 -7.83 -19.04 5.71
C LEU A 82 -7.36 -20.38 6.28
N ASP A 83 -7.62 -20.67 7.55
CA ASP A 83 -7.23 -21.94 8.18
C ASP A 83 -7.99 -23.13 7.58
N ASN A 84 -9.25 -22.94 7.19
CA ASN A 84 -10.05 -23.96 6.50
C ASN A 84 -9.39 -24.47 5.21
N ILE A 85 -8.55 -23.66 4.55
CA ILE A 85 -7.81 -24.05 3.34
C ILE A 85 -6.91 -25.26 3.58
N LYS A 86 -6.46 -25.54 4.81
CA LYS A 86 -5.72 -26.77 5.16
C LYS A 86 -6.48 -28.06 4.86
N SER A 87 -7.81 -27.98 4.75
CA SER A 87 -8.70 -29.10 4.45
C SER A 87 -8.83 -29.40 2.96
N VAL A 88 -8.21 -28.59 2.08
CA VAL A 88 -8.17 -28.83 0.63
C VAL A 88 -7.26 -30.01 0.34
N LYS A 89 -7.83 -31.04 -0.32
CA LYS A 89 -7.10 -32.22 -0.80
C LYS A 89 -6.70 -31.97 -2.24
N LEU A 90 -5.56 -31.30 -2.45
CA LEU A 90 -5.08 -30.94 -3.78
C LEU A 90 -4.96 -32.17 -4.69
N LYS A 91 -5.57 -32.07 -5.86
CA LYS A 91 -5.44 -33.07 -6.94
C LYS A 91 -4.19 -32.76 -7.77
N GLN A 92 -3.75 -33.74 -8.55
CA GLN A 92 -2.57 -33.57 -9.41
C GLN A 92 -2.76 -32.39 -10.37
N GLY A 93 -1.80 -31.46 -10.38
CA GLY A 93 -1.83 -30.24 -11.21
C GLY A 93 -2.53 -29.04 -10.58
N ASP A 94 -3.29 -29.22 -9.49
CA ASP A 94 -3.94 -28.11 -8.80
C ASP A 94 -2.96 -27.36 -7.89
N SER A 95 -3.15 -26.05 -7.78
CA SER A 95 -2.47 -25.20 -6.81
C SER A 95 -3.42 -24.14 -6.27
N ILE A 96 -3.19 -23.71 -5.03
CA ILE A 96 -4.00 -22.66 -4.40
C ILE A 96 -3.35 -21.32 -4.70
N ALA A 97 -4.06 -20.46 -5.44
CA ALA A 97 -3.59 -19.11 -5.70
C ALA A 97 -3.57 -18.26 -4.40
N PRO A 98 -2.66 -17.28 -4.28
CA PRO A 98 -2.54 -16.46 -3.06
C PRO A 98 -3.68 -15.45 -2.87
N SER A 99 -4.62 -15.36 -3.80
CA SER A 99 -5.65 -14.30 -3.80
C SER A 99 -6.49 -14.21 -2.51
N PRO A 100 -6.88 -15.28 -1.80
CA PRO A 100 -7.60 -15.14 -0.53
C PRO A 100 -6.73 -14.53 0.58
N PHE A 101 -5.44 -14.85 0.59
CA PHE A 101 -4.46 -14.30 1.53
C PHE A 101 -4.14 -12.85 1.21
N ASN A 102 -4.07 -12.50 -0.07
CA ASN A 102 -3.93 -11.10 -0.51
C ASN A 102 -5.10 -10.26 0.01
N VAL A 103 -6.34 -10.76 -0.11
CA VAL A 103 -7.50 -10.10 0.50
C VAL A 103 -7.36 -10.05 2.02
N GLY A 104 -6.89 -11.12 2.68
CA GLY A 104 -6.62 -11.14 4.12
C GLY A 104 -5.64 -10.05 4.57
N LEU A 105 -4.54 -9.84 3.85
CA LEU A 105 -3.60 -8.74 4.10
C LEU A 105 -4.29 -7.37 3.96
N THR A 106 -5.11 -7.16 2.93
CA THR A 106 -5.91 -5.93 2.79
C THR A 106 -6.90 -5.76 3.96
N ARG A 107 -7.49 -6.85 4.45
CA ARG A 107 -8.41 -6.82 5.59
C ARG A 107 -7.73 -6.46 6.90
N CYS A 108 -6.43 -6.71 7.06
CA CYS A 108 -5.69 -6.27 8.25
C CYS A 108 -5.76 -4.74 8.45
N LEU A 109 -5.82 -3.96 7.37
CA LEU A 109 -5.92 -2.50 7.41
C LEU A 109 -7.36 -1.97 7.47
N THR A 110 -8.36 -2.81 7.21
CA THR A 110 -9.74 -2.36 6.93
C THR A 110 -10.80 -3.04 7.79
N ILE A 111 -10.45 -4.09 8.54
CA ILE A 111 -11.26 -4.65 9.61
C ILE A 111 -10.85 -3.93 10.89
N ASP A 112 -11.69 -2.98 11.28
CA ASP A 112 -11.56 -2.12 12.44
C ASP A 112 -10.32 -1.18 12.40
N PRO A 113 -10.51 0.09 11.98
CA PRO A 113 -9.43 1.08 11.94
C PRO A 113 -8.97 1.53 13.33
N THR A 114 -9.61 1.09 14.42
CA THR A 114 -9.23 1.45 15.80
C THR A 114 -8.14 0.56 16.37
N HIS A 115 -7.81 -0.55 15.70
CA HIS A 115 -6.73 -1.42 16.12
C HIS A 115 -5.37 -0.68 16.16
N SER A 116 -4.57 -1.01 17.18
CA SER A 116 -3.20 -0.51 17.27
C SER A 116 -2.37 -0.99 16.07
N ARG A 117 -1.35 -0.20 15.68
CA ARG A 117 -0.40 -0.59 14.63
C ARG A 117 0.24 -1.97 14.89
N VAL A 118 0.53 -2.26 16.16
CA VAL A 118 1.07 -3.56 16.60
C VAL A 118 0.09 -4.69 16.27
N THR A 119 -1.19 -4.51 16.59
CA THR A 119 -2.25 -5.50 16.30
C THR A 119 -2.44 -5.69 14.80
N VAL A 120 -2.45 -4.61 14.02
CA VAL A 120 -2.58 -4.66 12.56
C VAL A 120 -1.41 -5.43 11.93
N PHE A 121 -0.18 -5.14 12.37
CA PHE A 121 0.99 -5.85 11.87
C PHE A 121 1.01 -7.32 12.29
N ALA A 122 0.63 -7.61 13.54
CA ALA A 122 0.43 -8.97 14.04
C ALA A 122 -0.54 -9.80 13.18
N ASN A 123 -1.62 -9.17 12.74
CA ASN A 123 -2.59 -9.82 11.85
C ASN A 123 -1.96 -10.16 10.50
N ALA A 124 -1.17 -9.26 9.92
CA ALA A 124 -0.51 -9.47 8.64
C ALA A 124 0.57 -10.55 8.69
N THR A 125 1.41 -10.56 9.74
CA THR A 125 2.41 -11.61 9.93
C THR A 125 1.76 -12.99 10.10
N LYS A 126 0.60 -13.05 10.78
CA LYS A 126 -0.20 -14.29 10.87
C LYS A 126 -0.75 -14.73 9.51
N VAL A 127 -1.17 -13.81 8.64
CA VAL A 127 -1.58 -14.15 7.26
C VAL A 127 -0.38 -14.70 6.46
N LEU A 128 0.79 -14.07 6.53
CA LEU A 128 2.00 -14.58 5.88
C LEU A 128 2.42 -15.96 6.42
N ALA A 129 2.25 -16.21 7.73
CA ALA A 129 2.53 -17.51 8.32
C ALA A 129 1.62 -18.61 7.76
N PHE A 130 0.35 -18.31 7.45
CA PHE A 130 -0.50 -19.27 6.74
C PHE A 130 0.00 -19.55 5.31
N ILE A 131 0.41 -18.52 4.56
CA ILE A 131 0.97 -18.68 3.21
C ILE A 131 2.17 -19.63 3.25
N GLN A 132 3.10 -19.42 4.20
CA GLN A 132 4.28 -20.28 4.38
C GLN A 132 3.89 -21.71 4.78
N LYS A 133 3.02 -21.86 5.79
CA LYS A 133 2.59 -23.17 6.32
C LYS A 133 1.88 -24.01 5.26
N LEU A 134 1.06 -23.37 4.42
CA LEU A 134 0.30 -24.01 3.35
C LEU A 134 1.10 -24.13 2.04
N ARG A 135 2.37 -23.67 2.01
CA ARG A 135 3.25 -23.65 0.83
C ARG A 135 2.62 -22.97 -0.38
N ILE A 136 1.87 -21.90 -0.13
CA ILE A 136 1.24 -21.09 -1.17
C ILE A 136 2.30 -20.16 -1.74
N LYS A 137 2.42 -20.11 -3.07
CA LYS A 137 3.39 -19.23 -3.73
C LYS A 137 2.89 -17.78 -3.67
N PRO A 138 3.61 -16.87 -3.02
CA PRO A 138 3.26 -15.44 -3.01
C PRO A 138 3.38 -14.83 -4.41
N ASP A 139 2.67 -13.73 -4.63
CA ASP A 139 2.76 -12.93 -5.84
C ASP A 139 3.10 -11.46 -5.55
N LEU A 140 3.19 -10.64 -6.61
CA LEU A 140 3.46 -9.21 -6.48
C LEU A 140 2.36 -8.48 -5.70
N ILE A 141 1.11 -8.98 -5.71
CA ILE A 141 0.01 -8.41 -4.94
C ILE A 141 0.20 -8.73 -3.45
N THR A 142 0.69 -9.93 -3.10
CA THR A 142 1.10 -10.26 -1.72
C THR A 142 2.14 -9.27 -1.22
N CYS A 143 3.18 -9.01 -2.02
CA CYS A 143 4.25 -8.06 -1.67
C CYS A 143 3.72 -6.64 -1.49
N LEU A 144 2.89 -6.16 -2.43
CA LEU A 144 2.30 -4.82 -2.40
C LEU A 144 1.40 -4.61 -1.18
N ASN A 145 0.56 -5.59 -0.86
CA ASN A 145 -0.33 -5.52 0.30
C ASN A 145 0.47 -5.56 1.60
N PHE A 146 1.53 -6.38 1.67
CA PHE A 146 2.41 -6.40 2.84
C PHE A 146 3.17 -5.08 3.03
N LEU A 147 3.70 -4.47 1.96
CA LEU A 147 4.31 -3.14 2.03
C LEU A 147 3.32 -2.06 2.47
N SER A 148 2.05 -2.18 2.06
CA SER A 148 0.99 -1.27 2.52
C SER A 148 0.79 -1.39 4.03
N VAL A 149 0.76 -2.63 4.57
CA VAL A 149 0.72 -2.84 6.02
C VAL A 149 1.95 -2.27 6.71
N CYS A 150 3.15 -2.54 6.19
CA CYS A 150 4.41 -2.02 6.75
C CYS A 150 4.40 -0.50 6.81
N ALA A 151 3.87 0.17 5.78
CA ALA A 151 3.77 1.61 5.73
C ALA A 151 2.84 2.17 6.83
N GLU A 152 1.66 1.59 7.02
CA GLU A 152 0.70 2.04 8.04
C GLU A 152 1.14 1.68 9.47
N CYS A 153 1.89 0.58 9.64
CA CYS A 153 2.38 0.12 10.93
C CYS A 153 3.76 0.67 11.31
N ALA A 154 4.43 1.40 10.42
CA ALA A 154 5.80 1.91 10.57
C ALA A 154 6.89 0.82 10.68
N GLU A 155 6.70 -0.31 9.99
CA GLU A 155 7.57 -1.48 10.03
C GLU A 155 8.59 -1.44 8.88
N TYR A 156 9.66 -0.67 9.06
CA TYR A 156 10.70 -0.50 8.03
C TYR A 156 11.54 -1.77 7.81
N ASP A 157 11.94 -2.44 8.89
CA ASP A 157 12.87 -3.56 8.81
C ASP A 157 12.27 -4.72 7.99
N ASP A 158 10.97 -4.98 8.17
CA ASP A 158 10.23 -6.01 7.43
C ASP A 158 10.04 -5.63 5.95
N ALA A 159 9.86 -4.34 5.65
CA ALA A 159 9.85 -3.86 4.27
C ALA A 159 11.25 -3.95 3.61
N GLU A 160 12.32 -3.72 4.38
CA GLU A 160 13.70 -3.87 3.91
C GLU A 160 14.00 -5.36 3.63
N ALA A 161 13.65 -6.27 4.54
CA ALA A 161 13.81 -7.71 4.37
C ALA A 161 12.99 -8.29 3.20
N LEU A 162 11.87 -7.66 2.86
CA LEU A 162 11.08 -8.06 1.70
C LEU A 162 11.87 -7.89 0.39
N LEU A 163 12.58 -6.75 0.23
CA LEU A 163 13.20 -6.36 -1.04
C LEU A 163 14.69 -6.70 -1.11
N PHE A 164 15.42 -6.60 0.00
CA PHE A 164 16.88 -6.63 0.01
C PHE A 164 17.43 -7.79 0.82
N GLU A 165 18.59 -8.26 0.37
CA GLU A 165 19.39 -9.22 1.11
C GLU A 165 19.92 -8.58 2.39
N LYS A 166 19.97 -9.38 3.46
CA LYS A 166 20.49 -8.95 4.76
C LYS A 166 21.18 -10.14 5.42
N ASP A 167 22.40 -9.94 5.93
CA ASP A 167 23.16 -10.94 6.69
C ASP A 167 23.25 -12.31 5.96
N ASP A 168 23.68 -12.29 4.69
CA ASP A 168 23.76 -13.46 3.79
C ASP A 168 22.44 -14.20 3.51
N GLN A 169 21.30 -13.60 3.90
CA GLN A 169 19.98 -14.11 3.54
C GLN A 169 19.41 -13.40 2.33
N SER A 170 18.96 -14.18 1.34
CA SER A 170 18.18 -13.67 0.21
C SER A 170 16.91 -12.96 0.69
N SER A 171 16.48 -11.93 -0.01
CA SER A 171 15.23 -11.22 0.30
C SER A 171 14.01 -12.15 0.17
N LEU A 172 12.91 -11.82 0.84
CA LEU A 172 11.68 -12.64 0.73
C LEU A 172 11.19 -12.72 -0.73
N MET A 173 11.31 -11.64 -1.50
CA MET A 173 10.97 -11.69 -2.93
C MET A 173 11.82 -12.68 -3.70
N GLN A 174 13.15 -12.72 -3.48
CA GLN A 174 14.02 -13.72 -4.10
C GLN A 174 13.64 -15.15 -3.66
N GLN A 175 13.36 -15.35 -2.37
CA GLN A 175 12.91 -16.65 -1.84
C GLN A 175 11.58 -17.11 -2.48
N TRP A 176 10.72 -16.16 -2.87
CA TRP A 176 9.45 -16.43 -3.57
C TRP A 176 9.60 -16.53 -5.09
N GLY A 177 10.80 -16.31 -5.63
CA GLY A 177 11.08 -16.29 -7.06
C GLY A 177 10.44 -15.09 -7.77
N LEU A 178 10.38 -13.94 -7.08
CA LEU A 178 9.84 -12.68 -7.57
C LEU A 178 10.95 -11.64 -7.71
N THR A 179 10.80 -10.74 -8.69
CA THR A 179 11.69 -9.60 -8.88
C THR A 179 10.93 -8.29 -8.65
N PRO A 180 11.52 -7.30 -7.95
CA PRO A 180 10.90 -5.98 -7.79
C PRO A 180 10.57 -5.34 -9.14
N ASN A 181 9.42 -4.67 -9.22
CA ASN A 181 9.05 -3.80 -10.34
C ASN A 181 8.81 -2.37 -9.83
N ILE A 182 8.55 -1.42 -10.73
CA ILE A 182 8.35 -0.01 -10.38
C ILE A 182 7.25 0.19 -9.32
N THR A 183 6.20 -0.63 -9.33
CA THR A 183 5.10 -0.56 -8.35
C THR A 183 5.57 -0.97 -6.96
N ILE A 184 6.33 -2.07 -6.84
CA ILE A 184 6.92 -2.51 -5.58
C ILE A 184 7.92 -1.48 -5.05
N CYS A 185 8.78 -0.94 -5.92
CA CYS A 185 9.74 0.10 -5.54
C CYS A 185 9.04 1.35 -5.01
N ASN A 186 7.98 1.80 -5.68
CA ASN A 186 7.20 2.95 -5.23
C ASN A 186 6.46 2.67 -3.90
N ALA A 187 5.96 1.46 -3.69
CA ALA A 187 5.38 1.07 -2.40
C ALA A 187 6.42 1.07 -1.27
N TYR A 188 7.64 0.61 -1.53
CA TYR A 188 8.75 0.70 -0.57
C TYR A 188 9.14 2.15 -0.24
N LEU A 189 9.10 3.07 -1.22
CA LEU A 189 9.30 4.50 -0.97
C LEU A 189 8.23 5.09 -0.04
N THR A 190 6.98 4.65 -0.17
CA THR A 190 5.92 5.03 0.77
C THR A 190 6.24 4.56 2.19
N VAL A 191 6.77 3.34 2.37
CA VAL A 191 7.25 2.88 3.68
C VAL A 191 8.37 3.79 4.19
N CYS A 192 9.34 4.13 3.34
CA CYS A 192 10.44 5.03 3.73
C CYS A 192 9.93 6.39 4.19
N GLY A 193 8.94 6.97 3.50
CA GLY A 193 8.30 8.23 3.90
C GLY A 193 7.63 8.13 5.27
N LYS A 194 6.80 7.10 5.48
CA LYS A 194 6.09 6.90 6.75
C LYS A 194 6.99 6.53 7.93
N THR A 195 8.21 6.07 7.66
CA THR A 195 9.21 5.67 8.68
C THR A 195 10.38 6.65 8.80
N GLY A 196 10.35 7.78 8.08
CA GLY A 196 11.40 8.81 8.13
C GLY A 196 12.75 8.38 7.56
N ARG A 197 12.79 7.40 6.66
CA ARG A 197 14.02 6.79 6.13
C ARG A 197 14.51 7.50 4.86
N PHE A 198 14.72 8.82 4.97
CA PHE A 198 15.12 9.67 3.84
C PHE A 198 16.39 9.21 3.11
N ASN A 199 17.49 9.01 3.84
CA ASN A 199 18.77 8.62 3.24
C ASN A 199 18.69 7.27 2.50
N LYS A 200 17.88 6.35 3.02
CA LYS A 200 17.62 5.04 2.40
C LYS A 200 16.80 5.22 1.12
N ALA A 201 15.76 6.04 1.12
CA ALA A 201 14.98 6.35 -0.07
C ALA A 201 15.82 6.99 -1.19
N VAL A 202 16.66 7.99 -0.87
CA VAL A 202 17.54 8.63 -1.84
C VAL A 202 18.54 7.62 -2.43
N THR A 203 19.16 6.79 -1.58
CA THR A 203 20.08 5.74 -2.03
C THR A 203 19.38 4.71 -2.91
N PHE A 204 18.15 4.34 -2.54
CA PHE A 204 17.36 3.37 -3.29
C PHE A 204 17.06 3.86 -4.70
N VAL A 205 16.55 5.09 -4.84
CA VAL A 205 16.23 5.68 -6.15
C VAL A 205 17.48 5.94 -6.98
N GLY A 206 18.55 6.48 -6.38
CA GLY A 206 19.75 6.89 -7.11
C GLY A 206 20.73 5.77 -7.46
N LYS A 207 20.72 4.64 -6.73
CA LYS A 207 21.70 3.56 -6.92
C LYS A 207 21.05 2.20 -7.15
N GLN A 208 20.11 1.80 -6.28
CA GLN A 208 19.58 0.44 -6.30
C GLN A 208 18.56 0.21 -7.42
N MET A 209 17.63 1.14 -7.66
CA MET A 209 16.67 1.03 -8.78
C MET A 209 17.39 0.96 -10.15
N PRO A 210 18.40 1.81 -10.45
CA PRO A 210 19.22 1.65 -11.66
C PRO A 210 19.96 0.31 -11.73
N ALA A 211 20.53 -0.16 -10.63
CA ALA A 211 21.23 -1.45 -10.58
C ALA A 211 20.28 -2.64 -10.87
N LEU A 212 18.99 -2.51 -10.53
CA LEU A 212 17.93 -3.47 -10.87
C LEU A 212 17.38 -3.29 -12.30
N GLY A 213 17.88 -2.33 -13.08
CA GLY A 213 17.35 -2.01 -14.42
C GLY A 213 15.97 -1.36 -14.39
N ILE A 214 15.52 -0.83 -13.25
CA ILE A 214 14.20 -0.23 -13.08
C ILE A 214 14.29 1.27 -13.40
N LYS A 215 13.65 1.67 -14.49
CA LYS A 215 13.56 3.09 -14.89
C LYS A 215 12.62 3.84 -13.95
N VAL A 216 13.16 4.82 -13.23
CA VAL A 216 12.39 5.74 -12.37
C VAL A 216 11.42 6.58 -13.22
N ASN A 217 10.26 6.91 -12.66
CA ASN A 217 9.25 7.73 -13.34
C ASN A 217 8.81 8.92 -12.46
N PHE A 218 7.87 9.72 -12.95
CA PHE A 218 7.37 10.89 -12.19
C PHE A 218 6.76 10.49 -10.84
N VAL A 219 6.12 9.32 -10.74
CA VAL A 219 5.56 8.83 -9.46
C VAL A 219 6.68 8.56 -8.46
N THR A 220 7.79 7.96 -8.91
CA THR A 220 8.97 7.71 -8.06
C THR A 220 9.55 9.02 -7.52
N TYR A 221 9.74 10.02 -8.37
CA TYR A 221 10.23 11.34 -7.94
C TYR A 221 9.23 12.07 -7.05
N SER A 222 7.94 12.02 -7.38
CA SER A 222 6.89 12.59 -6.54
C SER A 222 6.89 12.01 -5.13
N LEU A 223 7.06 10.68 -5.00
CA LEU A 223 7.17 10.02 -3.71
C LEU A 223 8.47 10.40 -2.99
N LEU A 224 9.60 10.40 -3.69
CA LEU A 224 10.89 10.76 -3.10
C LEU A 224 10.91 12.20 -2.56
N ALA A 225 10.25 13.13 -3.26
CA ALA A 225 10.17 14.55 -2.86
C ALA A 225 9.53 14.74 -1.48
N ILE A 226 8.57 13.87 -1.13
CA ILE A 226 7.76 13.97 0.09
C ILE A 226 8.20 13.01 1.19
N VAL A 227 9.27 12.23 1.00
CA VAL A 227 9.82 11.35 2.05
C VAL A 227 10.24 12.16 3.28
N ASP A 228 10.76 13.37 3.06
CA ASP A 228 11.04 14.36 4.10
C ASP A 228 10.58 15.73 3.59
N ILE A 229 9.39 16.16 4.01
CA ILE A 229 8.74 17.39 3.53
C ILE A 229 9.59 18.64 3.79
N ASN A 230 10.41 18.64 4.83
CA ASN A 230 11.30 19.78 5.16
C ASN A 230 12.40 19.97 4.10
N ARG A 231 12.69 18.93 3.30
CA ARG A 231 13.68 18.96 2.23
C ARG A 231 13.07 19.20 0.86
N PHE A 232 11.75 19.29 0.76
CA PHE A 232 11.03 19.41 -0.51
C PHE A 232 11.60 20.54 -1.38
N GLY A 233 11.65 21.77 -0.85
CA GLY A 233 12.14 22.91 -1.62
C GLY A 233 13.59 22.79 -2.11
N GLY A 234 14.46 22.15 -1.32
CA GLY A 234 15.84 21.86 -1.72
C GLY A 234 15.94 20.80 -2.81
N LEU A 235 15.16 19.73 -2.71
CA LEU A 235 15.09 18.67 -3.74
C LEU A 235 14.53 19.19 -5.06
N ILE A 236 13.46 19.97 -5.00
CA ILE A 236 12.85 20.58 -6.20
C ILE A 236 13.86 21.48 -6.92
N LYS A 237 14.57 22.36 -6.19
CA LYS A 237 15.62 23.23 -6.77
C LYS A 237 16.70 22.40 -7.46
N LYS A 238 17.23 21.39 -6.76
CA LYS A 238 18.22 20.46 -7.30
C LYS A 238 17.73 19.76 -8.58
N TRP A 239 16.50 19.25 -8.59
CA TRP A 239 15.96 18.53 -9.73
C TRP A 239 15.59 19.41 -10.92
N ILE A 240 15.38 20.71 -10.71
CA ILE A 240 15.32 21.69 -11.80
C ILE A 240 16.72 21.83 -12.44
N GLU A 241 17.78 21.97 -11.63
CA GLU A 241 19.16 22.09 -12.12
C GLU A 241 19.63 20.82 -12.86
N GLU A 242 19.24 19.64 -12.37
CA GLU A 242 19.51 18.34 -13.01
C GLU A 242 18.62 18.07 -14.23
N GLY A 243 17.68 18.96 -14.56
CA GLY A 243 16.80 18.85 -15.72
C GLY A 243 15.74 17.76 -15.60
N VAL A 244 15.45 17.27 -14.39
CA VAL A 244 14.37 16.31 -14.08
C VAL A 244 13.01 17.02 -14.01
N LEU A 245 12.99 18.26 -13.50
CA LEU A 245 11.81 19.10 -13.35
C LEU A 245 11.84 20.31 -14.28
N LEU A 246 10.67 20.76 -14.71
CA LEU A 246 10.50 22.00 -15.46
C LEU A 246 10.60 23.20 -14.52
N GLN A 247 11.21 24.31 -14.99
CA GLN A 247 11.42 25.50 -14.16
C GLN A 247 10.13 26.09 -13.60
N HIS A 248 9.03 26.03 -14.35
CA HIS A 248 7.74 26.58 -13.95
C HIS A 248 6.96 25.67 -12.99
N LEU A 249 7.34 24.39 -12.86
CA LEU A 249 6.70 23.42 -11.96
C LEU A 249 5.16 23.44 -12.04
N GLY A 250 4.63 23.45 -13.26
CA GLY A 250 3.19 23.50 -13.52
C GLY A 250 2.54 24.87 -13.38
N LEU A 251 3.22 25.90 -12.88
CA LEU A 251 2.64 27.23 -12.69
C LEU A 251 2.73 28.07 -13.97
N HIS A 252 1.59 28.47 -14.51
CA HIS A 252 1.49 29.36 -15.66
C HIS A 252 0.65 30.59 -15.27
N GLY A 253 1.33 31.72 -15.02
CA GLY A 253 0.66 32.90 -14.44
C GLY A 253 0.15 32.58 -13.04
N THR A 254 -1.17 32.60 -12.86
CA THR A 254 -1.86 32.27 -11.60
C THR A 254 -2.49 30.87 -11.60
N GLU A 255 -2.29 30.09 -12.67
CA GLU A 255 -2.85 28.75 -12.83
C GLU A 255 -1.81 27.66 -12.51
N LEU A 256 -2.08 26.80 -11.54
CA LEU A 256 -1.25 25.65 -11.21
C LEU A 256 -1.74 24.38 -11.91
N ASN A 257 -0.96 23.89 -12.86
CA ASN A 257 -1.25 22.69 -13.63
C ASN A 257 -0.55 21.45 -13.05
N LEU A 258 -1.32 20.55 -12.43
CA LEU A 258 -0.82 19.37 -11.73
C LEU A 258 -0.65 18.13 -12.62
N HIS A 259 -0.74 18.27 -13.95
CA HIS A 259 -0.34 17.18 -14.85
C HIS A 259 1.18 16.97 -14.81
N ALA A 260 1.59 15.70 -14.81
CA ALA A 260 3.00 15.32 -14.74
C ALA A 260 3.83 15.98 -15.85
N LYS A 261 3.30 16.11 -17.08
CA LYS A 261 3.99 16.77 -18.20
C LYS A 261 4.32 18.24 -17.99
N ASN A 262 3.58 18.93 -17.12
CA ASN A 262 3.79 20.34 -16.82
C ASN A 262 4.74 20.54 -15.63
N ILE A 263 5.14 19.47 -14.95
CA ILE A 263 6.01 19.52 -13.79
C ILE A 263 7.35 18.82 -14.07
N PHE A 264 7.32 17.69 -14.76
CA PHE A 264 8.48 16.83 -15.01
C PHE A 264 8.93 16.92 -16.46
N ASN A 265 10.23 16.98 -16.67
CA ASN A 265 10.85 16.90 -17.99
C ASN A 265 11.02 15.42 -18.39
N MET A 266 9.92 14.76 -18.76
CA MET A 266 9.89 13.33 -19.05
C MET A 266 9.32 13.05 -20.44
N CYS A 267 10.01 12.24 -21.25
CA CYS A 267 9.64 11.94 -22.64
C CYS A 267 8.55 10.86 -22.82
N ASP A 268 7.86 10.41 -21.77
CA ASP A 268 6.96 9.26 -21.87
C ASP A 268 5.53 9.69 -22.21
N SER A 269 5.15 9.54 -23.49
CA SER A 269 3.87 10.00 -24.07
C SER A 269 2.62 9.36 -23.45
N LYS A 270 2.75 8.24 -22.72
CA LYS A 270 1.62 7.60 -22.01
C LYS A 270 1.36 8.20 -20.62
N GLY A 271 2.35 8.85 -20.01
CA GLY A 271 2.25 9.43 -18.66
C GLY A 271 1.90 10.92 -18.66
N THR A 272 1.89 11.57 -19.82
CA THR A 272 1.77 13.02 -19.96
C THR A 272 0.41 13.59 -19.56
N GLU A 273 -0.64 12.78 -19.59
CA GLU A 273 -2.01 13.18 -19.19
C GLU A 273 -2.36 12.82 -17.74
N LEU A 274 -1.46 12.12 -17.04
CA LEU A 274 -1.69 11.75 -15.65
C LEU A 274 -1.36 12.93 -14.73
N ALA A 275 -2.20 13.11 -13.72
CA ALA A 275 -1.92 14.04 -12.65
C ALA A 275 -0.90 13.44 -11.66
N VAL A 276 -0.12 14.30 -11.02
CA VAL A 276 0.80 13.90 -9.95
C VAL A 276 0.05 13.38 -8.72
N PRO A 277 0.68 12.54 -7.87
CA PRO A 277 0.07 12.09 -6.62
C PRO A 277 -0.36 13.26 -5.71
N PHE A 278 -1.46 13.09 -4.98
CA PHE A 278 -2.06 14.15 -4.15
C PHE A 278 -1.10 14.76 -3.13
N GLU A 279 -0.34 13.95 -2.38
CA GLU A 279 0.59 14.47 -1.36
C GLU A 279 1.70 15.32 -1.97
N PHE A 280 2.19 14.94 -3.16
CA PHE A 280 3.14 15.75 -3.91
C PHE A 280 2.50 17.03 -4.44
N ALA A 281 1.27 16.96 -4.96
CA ALA A 281 0.52 18.14 -5.39
C ALA A 281 0.32 19.14 -4.24
N LYS A 282 -0.02 18.66 -3.04
CA LYS A 282 -0.18 19.47 -1.82
C LYS A 282 1.14 20.17 -1.49
N ALA A 283 2.24 19.41 -1.40
CA ALA A 283 3.57 19.95 -1.15
C ALA A 283 4.01 20.99 -2.19
N LEU A 284 3.70 20.75 -3.47
CA LEU A 284 4.03 21.66 -4.55
C LEU A 284 3.21 22.96 -4.50
N PHE A 285 1.92 22.87 -4.18
CA PHE A 285 1.07 24.03 -3.96
C PHE A 285 1.58 24.89 -2.79
N ASP A 286 1.91 24.25 -1.67
CA ASP A 286 2.48 24.93 -0.50
C ASP A 286 3.83 25.58 -0.83
N TYR A 287 4.66 24.92 -1.64
CA TYR A 287 5.93 25.49 -2.12
C TYR A 287 5.73 26.77 -2.94
N HIS A 288 4.82 26.76 -3.92
CA HIS A 288 4.52 27.95 -4.73
C HIS A 288 3.92 29.09 -3.89
N ARG A 289 3.00 28.77 -2.98
CA ARG A 289 2.35 29.78 -2.14
C ARG A 289 3.30 30.38 -1.10
N ASN A 290 4.08 29.53 -0.42
CA ASN A 290 4.82 29.95 0.77
C ASN A 290 6.25 30.38 0.46
N GLU A 291 6.98 29.61 -0.36
CA GLU A 291 8.36 29.97 -0.71
C GLU A 291 8.43 31.01 -1.82
N LYS A 292 7.57 30.87 -2.84
CA LYS A 292 7.59 31.75 -4.02
C LYS A 292 6.62 32.93 -3.92
N LYS A 293 5.71 32.92 -2.92
CA LYS A 293 4.69 33.97 -2.70
C LYS A 293 3.80 34.19 -3.93
N ASN A 294 3.50 33.12 -4.67
CA ASN A 294 2.62 33.20 -5.83
C ASN A 294 1.15 33.29 -5.41
N ASP A 295 0.38 34.09 -6.15
CA ASP A 295 -1.09 34.17 -6.03
C ASP A 295 -1.74 33.16 -6.98
N ILE A 296 -1.99 31.94 -6.49
CA ILE A 296 -2.64 30.89 -7.28
C ILE A 296 -4.15 31.10 -7.24
N GLN A 297 -4.77 31.23 -8.42
CA GLN A 297 -6.20 31.50 -8.58
C GLN A 297 -6.95 30.30 -9.17
N SER A 298 -6.28 29.41 -9.89
CA SER A 298 -6.87 28.18 -10.41
C SER A 298 -5.91 27.00 -10.35
N ILE A 299 -6.46 25.79 -10.27
CA ILE A 299 -5.70 24.53 -10.21
C ILE A 299 -6.27 23.53 -11.20
N ILE A 300 -5.45 23.07 -12.15
CA ILE A 300 -5.79 22.00 -13.08
C ILE A 300 -5.36 20.66 -12.48
N THR A 301 -6.33 19.79 -12.21
CA THR A 301 -6.13 18.47 -11.56
C THR A 301 -6.29 17.28 -12.51
N GLY A 302 -6.66 17.54 -13.77
CA GLY A 302 -6.86 16.54 -14.83
C GLY A 302 -8.16 15.75 -14.75
N TYR A 303 -8.53 15.09 -15.85
CA TYR A 303 -9.81 14.37 -15.98
C TYR A 303 -9.69 12.84 -15.78
N HIS A 304 -8.51 12.27 -16.05
CA HIS A 304 -8.36 10.83 -16.32
C HIS A 304 -8.28 9.90 -15.10
N SER A 305 -8.28 10.43 -13.87
CA SER A 305 -8.19 9.64 -12.62
C SER A 305 -9.50 9.59 -11.82
N GLY A 306 -10.65 9.68 -12.50
CA GLY A 306 -11.97 9.65 -11.85
C GLY A 306 -12.19 10.81 -10.88
N GLN A 307 -11.57 11.97 -11.16
CA GLN A 307 -11.66 13.20 -10.36
C GLN A 307 -11.12 13.08 -8.91
N LYS A 308 -10.36 12.03 -8.58
CA LYS A 308 -9.84 11.81 -7.22
C LYS A 308 -8.95 12.95 -6.73
N LEU A 309 -8.03 13.42 -7.58
CA LEU A 309 -7.14 14.53 -7.21
C LEU A 309 -7.96 15.79 -6.95
N ARG A 310 -8.88 16.14 -7.87
CA ARG A 310 -9.81 17.25 -7.72
C ARG A 310 -10.54 17.20 -6.39
N ILE A 311 -11.21 16.08 -6.09
CA ILE A 311 -12.03 15.92 -4.88
C ILE A 311 -11.17 16.14 -3.62
N LYS A 312 -10.01 15.47 -3.53
CA LYS A 312 -9.11 15.62 -2.39
C LYS A 312 -8.57 17.05 -2.25
N PHE A 313 -8.22 17.69 -3.37
CA PHE A 313 -7.65 19.03 -3.36
C PHE A 313 -8.71 20.10 -3.04
N SER A 314 -9.94 19.96 -3.54
CA SER A 314 -11.06 20.79 -3.14
C SER A 314 -11.38 20.65 -1.66
N GLN A 315 -11.31 19.43 -1.11
CA GLN A 315 -11.49 19.18 0.32
C GLN A 315 -10.39 19.86 1.14
N LEU A 316 -9.11 19.68 0.76
CA LEU A 316 -7.96 20.36 1.36
C LEU A 316 -8.14 21.89 1.42
N LEU A 317 -8.50 22.51 0.28
CA LEU A 317 -8.67 23.96 0.18
C LEU A 317 -9.76 24.48 1.12
N LYS A 318 -10.90 23.79 1.19
CA LYS A 318 -12.02 24.19 2.06
C LYS A 318 -11.75 23.94 3.53
N GLU A 319 -11.27 22.74 3.88
CA GLU A 319 -11.21 22.27 5.25
C GLU A 319 -9.96 22.77 5.98
N GLU A 320 -8.79 22.68 5.35
CA GLU A 320 -7.51 23.06 5.95
C GLU A 320 -7.19 24.53 5.69
N LEU A 321 -7.39 25.02 4.47
CA LEU A 321 -6.96 26.36 4.07
C LEU A 321 -8.06 27.43 4.15
N LYS A 322 -9.30 27.04 4.43
CA LYS A 322 -10.48 27.93 4.52
C LYS A 322 -10.68 28.80 3.27
N VAL A 323 -10.34 28.25 2.11
CA VAL A 323 -10.52 28.89 0.80
C VAL A 323 -11.78 28.31 0.15
N ASP A 324 -12.72 29.17 -0.19
CA ASP A 324 -13.88 28.77 -0.99
C ASP A 324 -13.43 28.42 -2.41
N VAL A 325 -14.02 27.36 -2.97
CA VAL A 325 -13.69 26.89 -4.31
C VAL A 325 -14.93 26.56 -5.12
N THR A 326 -14.89 26.90 -6.39
CA THR A 326 -15.85 26.48 -7.41
C THR A 326 -15.16 25.60 -8.44
N ILE A 327 -15.95 24.84 -9.20
CA ILE A 327 -15.44 24.03 -10.31
C ILE A 327 -15.78 24.78 -11.60
N ASP A 328 -14.82 24.88 -12.51
CA ASP A 328 -15.04 25.52 -13.80
C ASP A 328 -16.15 24.78 -14.58
N PRO A 329 -17.22 25.47 -14.99
CA PRO A 329 -18.35 24.85 -15.69
C PRO A 329 -17.98 24.33 -17.09
N SER A 330 -16.94 24.88 -17.71
CA SER A 330 -16.42 24.48 -19.03
C SER A 330 -15.37 23.37 -18.94
N ASN A 331 -14.70 23.24 -17.79
CA ASN A 331 -13.69 22.20 -17.57
C ASN A 331 -13.76 21.64 -16.15
N PRO A 332 -14.42 20.47 -15.94
CA PRO A 332 -14.61 19.91 -14.61
C PRO A 332 -13.30 19.47 -13.92
N GLY A 333 -12.15 19.48 -14.61
CA GLY A 333 -10.83 19.23 -14.03
C GLY A 333 -10.18 20.45 -13.38
N VAL A 334 -10.80 21.63 -13.46
CA VAL A 334 -10.26 22.90 -12.97
C VAL A 334 -11.00 23.34 -11.71
N ILE A 335 -10.22 23.62 -10.67
CA ILE A 335 -10.68 24.22 -9.42
C ILE A 335 -10.37 25.72 -9.50
N ILE A 336 -11.37 26.56 -9.24
CA ILE A 336 -11.21 28.02 -9.15
C ILE A 336 -11.26 28.39 -7.68
N LEU A 337 -10.26 29.14 -7.22
CA LEU A 337 -10.18 29.63 -5.84
C LEU A 337 -10.88 30.99 -5.78
N SER A 338 -11.83 31.13 -4.85
CA SER A 338 -12.45 32.42 -4.57
C SER A 338 -11.40 33.38 -4.00
N ARG A 339 -11.37 34.61 -4.49
CA ARG A 339 -10.57 35.67 -3.86
C ARG A 339 -11.17 36.00 -2.49
N SER A 340 -10.34 35.96 -1.45
CA SER A 340 -10.64 36.52 -0.12
C SER A 340 -10.59 38.04 -0.13
#